data_AF-A0A7U2MNY5-F1
#
_entry.id   AF-A0A7U2MNY5-F1
#
_cell.length_a   1.000
_cell.length_b   1.000
_cell.length_c   1.000
_cell.angle_alpha   90.00
_cell.angle_beta   90.00
_cell.angle_gamma   90.00
#
_symmetry.space_group_name_H-M   'P 1'
#
loop_
_entity.id
_entity.type
_entity.pdbx_description
1 polymer ?
#
loop_
_entity_poly.entity_id
_entity_poly.type
_entity_poly.pdbx_seq_one_letter_code
_entity_poly.pdbx_strand_id
1 'polypeptide(L)'
;MIVLRNANAPFAVSELPSPAITEEPTTDPFAGDGHGGAPEKKPIEEFSYDQNRANHNDHQKDNIDDESRGKTFRIQVSAKHLMHASRVFKVSLTGGGKENITFCQQGSVEMTTEGWNLEAFLILLKIIHGQAHDLPQKLSLEMLGKVTVLPDFYGCQRPVRVLADMMWIRSIMDKADIPNEYTRDIKL
;
A
#
# COMPACT_ATOMS: atom_id res chain seq x y z
N MET A 1 13.63 3.24 -5.30
CA MET A 1 13.99 2.38 -4.15
C MET A 1 12.75 2.24 -3.28
N ILE A 2 12.37 1.02 -2.90
CA ILE A 2 11.36 0.79 -1.87
C ILE A 2 12.06 0.34 -0.60
N VAL A 3 11.69 0.91 0.54
CA VAL A 3 12.13 0.53 1.86
C VAL A 3 10.97 -0.18 2.55
N LEU A 4 11.07 -1.50 2.71
CA LEU A 4 10.09 -2.31 3.43
C LEU A 4 10.53 -2.47 4.89
N ARG A 5 9.72 -1.99 5.82
CA ARG A 5 9.89 -2.17 7.28
C ARG A 5 8.92 -3.24 7.78
N ASN A 6 9.23 -3.86 8.92
CA ASN A 6 8.41 -4.91 9.52
C ASN A 6 8.02 -6.01 8.50
N ALA A 7 9.03 -6.62 7.88
CA ALA A 7 8.80 -7.50 6.73
C ALA A 7 8.31 -8.92 7.09
N ASN A 8 7.95 -9.14 8.36
CA ASN A 8 7.44 -10.41 8.90
C ASN A 8 5.98 -10.27 9.36
N ALA A 9 5.23 -9.36 8.74
CA ALA A 9 3.85 -9.11 9.12
C ALA A 9 3.01 -10.41 9.05
N PRO A 10 2.24 -10.72 10.11
CA PRO A 10 1.25 -11.78 10.06
C PRO A 10 0.11 -11.41 9.10
N PHE A 11 -0.70 -12.39 8.73
CA PHE A 11 -1.86 -12.14 7.88
C PHE A 11 -2.83 -11.17 8.59
N ALA A 12 -3.22 -10.09 7.88
CA ALA A 12 -4.24 -9.12 8.26
C ALA A 12 -4.05 -8.39 9.60
N VAL A 13 -3.07 -7.48 9.69
CA VAL A 13 -3.16 -6.36 10.65
C VAL A 13 -4.06 -5.29 10.04
N SER A 14 -5.37 -5.37 10.33
CA SER A 14 -6.38 -4.44 9.84
C SER A 14 -6.36 -3.13 10.63
N GLU A 15 -5.29 -2.35 10.56
CA GLU A 15 -5.32 -0.94 10.98
C GLU A 15 -5.46 -0.05 9.74
N LEU A 16 -6.64 -0.10 9.13
CA LEU A 16 -7.04 0.94 8.18
C LEU A 16 -7.60 2.11 8.99
N PRO A 17 -7.08 3.35 8.83
CA PRO A 17 -7.69 4.50 9.44
C PRO A 17 -9.13 4.65 8.93
N SER A 18 -10.08 4.66 9.87
CA SER A 18 -11.51 4.85 9.59
C SER A 18 -11.73 6.16 8.83
N PRO A 19 -12.31 6.15 7.61
CA PRO A 19 -12.74 7.38 6.99
C PRO A 19 -13.92 7.92 7.80
N ALA A 20 -13.69 9.05 8.47
CA ALA A 20 -14.77 9.82 9.07
C ALA A 20 -15.82 10.11 7.99
N ILE A 21 -17.02 9.56 8.17
CA ILE A 21 -18.20 9.88 7.37
C ILE A 21 -18.60 11.29 7.78
N THR A 22 -18.28 12.28 6.95
CA THR A 22 -18.98 13.57 6.99
C THR A 22 -20.28 13.37 6.23
N GLU A 23 -21.41 13.39 6.93
CA GLU A 23 -22.72 13.38 6.29
C GLU A 23 -22.90 14.66 5.48
N GLU A 24 -23.17 14.51 4.17
CA GLU A 24 -23.62 15.63 3.36
C GLU A 24 -25.13 15.87 3.60
N PRO A 25 -25.56 17.08 3.96
CA PRO A 25 -26.98 17.37 4.12
C PRO A 25 -27.64 17.56 2.75
N THR A 26 -28.72 16.83 2.56
CA THR A 26 -29.62 16.90 1.41
C THR A 26 -30.39 18.22 1.43
N THR A 27 -30.33 19.01 0.36
CA THR A 27 -31.26 20.15 0.16
C THR A 27 -31.74 20.20 -1.28
N ASP A 28 -33.06 20.01 -1.45
CA ASP A 28 -33.81 20.18 -2.69
C ASP A 28 -33.79 21.65 -3.19
N PRO A 29 -33.83 21.91 -4.51
CA PRO A 29 -33.77 23.26 -5.05
C PRO A 29 -35.16 23.76 -5.49
N PHE A 30 -35.76 24.76 -4.83
CA PHE A 30 -36.76 25.62 -5.49
C PHE A 30 -37.00 26.98 -4.78
N ALA A 31 -36.95 28.04 -5.60
CA ALA A 31 -37.39 29.44 -5.39
C ALA A 31 -36.57 30.29 -4.39
N GLY A 32 -36.15 31.53 -4.65
CA GLY A 32 -36.29 32.47 -5.76
C GLY A 32 -35.83 33.87 -5.29
N ASP A 33 -35.30 34.65 -6.25
CA ASP A 33 -35.24 36.13 -6.32
C ASP A 33 -34.28 36.99 -5.44
N GLY A 34 -33.41 37.75 -6.14
CA GLY A 34 -33.38 39.22 -6.01
C GLY A 34 -32.31 39.94 -5.16
N HIS A 35 -31.30 40.50 -5.85
CA HIS A 35 -30.61 41.80 -5.64
C HIS A 35 -29.62 42.08 -4.48
N GLY A 36 -28.35 42.37 -4.87
CA GLY A 36 -27.66 43.64 -4.56
C GLY A 36 -26.57 43.65 -3.47
N GLY A 37 -25.30 43.84 -3.87
CA GLY A 37 -24.23 44.39 -3.00
C GLY A 37 -22.85 43.75 -3.17
N ALA A 38 -21.88 44.50 -3.71
CA ALA A 38 -20.43 44.30 -3.48
C ALA A 38 -20.00 45.18 -2.27
N PRO A 39 -18.78 45.09 -1.68
CA PRO A 39 -17.58 44.30 -2.01
C PRO A 39 -16.91 43.65 -0.75
N GLU A 40 -15.65 43.17 -0.88
CA GLU A 40 -14.54 43.31 0.09
C GLU A 40 -13.73 42.03 0.42
N LYS A 41 -12.43 42.21 0.64
CA LYS A 41 -11.35 41.20 0.65
C LYS A 41 -10.80 40.94 2.07
N LYS A 42 -10.38 39.67 2.30
CA LYS A 42 -9.38 39.14 3.30
C LYS A 42 -9.82 39.11 4.78
N PRO A 43 -9.13 38.39 5.70
CA PRO A 43 -7.94 37.50 5.57
C PRO A 43 -8.08 36.08 6.15
N ILE A 44 -7.06 35.26 5.89
CA ILE A 44 -6.82 33.90 6.40
C ILE A 44 -6.46 33.99 7.90
N GLU A 45 -7.18 33.24 8.76
CA GLU A 45 -6.80 33.05 10.17
C GLU A 45 -5.94 31.78 10.34
N GLU A 46 -4.96 31.95 11.21
CA GLU A 46 -3.77 31.17 11.47
C GLU A 46 -4.05 30.13 12.56
N PHE A 47 -3.65 28.88 12.37
CA PHE A 47 -3.58 27.90 13.47
C PHE A 47 -2.12 27.46 13.68
N SER A 48 -1.56 28.03 14.74
CA SER A 48 -0.26 27.77 15.35
C SER A 48 -0.19 26.40 16.03
N TYR A 49 0.96 25.74 15.95
CA TYR A 49 1.34 24.69 16.91
C TYR A 49 2.58 25.15 17.67
N ASP A 50 2.44 25.24 18.99
CA ASP A 50 3.45 25.72 19.92
C ASP A 50 4.73 24.87 19.91
N GLN A 51 5.85 25.58 19.85
CA GLN A 51 7.19 25.09 20.15
C GLN A 51 7.40 25.14 21.67
N ASN A 52 7.85 24.04 22.27
CA ASN A 52 8.68 24.15 23.47
C ASN A 52 9.85 23.18 23.45
N ARG A 53 11.03 23.79 23.32
CA ARG A 53 12.37 23.22 23.36
C ARG A 53 13.02 23.71 24.65
N ALA A 54 13.53 22.80 25.48
CA ALA A 54 14.55 23.11 26.48
C ALA A 54 15.72 22.14 26.31
N ASN A 55 16.92 22.68 26.07
CA ASN A 55 18.19 21.96 25.97
C ASN A 55 18.75 21.73 27.39
N HIS A 56 19.38 20.58 27.63
CA HIS A 56 20.66 20.52 28.34
C HIS A 56 21.46 19.29 27.90
N ASN A 57 22.75 19.50 27.60
CA ASN A 57 23.71 18.46 27.25
C ASN A 57 24.20 17.74 28.52
N ASP A 58 24.38 16.42 28.46
CA ASP A 58 25.66 15.83 28.86
C ASP A 58 25.86 14.44 28.23
N HIS A 59 27.12 14.08 27.99
CA HIS A 59 27.57 12.82 27.43
C HIS A 59 27.29 11.62 28.33
N GLN A 60 26.67 10.56 27.80
CA GLN A 60 27.09 9.19 28.10
C GLN A 60 26.60 8.24 27.00
N LYS A 61 27.55 7.46 26.49
CA LYS A 61 27.43 6.44 25.47
C LYS A 61 26.88 5.16 26.10
N ASP A 62 25.61 4.86 25.88
CA ASP A 62 25.09 3.53 26.14
C ASP A 62 24.55 2.93 24.84
N ASN A 63 25.30 1.93 24.36
CA ASN A 63 24.82 0.94 23.42
C ASN A 63 23.65 0.23 24.10
N ILE A 64 22.43 0.59 23.73
CA ILE A 64 21.23 -0.14 24.13
C ILE A 64 20.79 -0.91 22.89
N ASP A 65 21.10 -2.20 22.93
CA ASP A 65 20.75 -3.28 22.02
C ASP A 65 19.55 -2.98 21.11
N ASP A 66 19.84 -2.68 19.84
CA ASP A 66 18.88 -2.42 18.79
C ASP A 66 18.38 -3.72 18.14
N GLU A 67 18.07 -4.72 18.97
CA GLU A 67 17.52 -6.02 18.55
C GLU A 67 15.98 -5.97 18.44
N SER A 68 15.41 -4.76 18.46
CA SER A 68 13.97 -4.49 18.28
C SER A 68 13.65 -3.63 17.05
N ARG A 69 14.64 -3.08 16.33
CA ARG A 69 14.36 -2.47 15.02
C ARG A 69 14.10 -3.57 14.00
N GLY A 70 12.81 -3.85 13.81
CA GLY A 70 12.32 -4.78 12.80
C GLY A 70 13.11 -4.67 11.50
N LYS A 71 13.58 -5.82 11.01
CA LYS A 71 14.46 -5.93 9.85
C LYS A 71 13.91 -5.12 8.67
N THR A 72 14.73 -4.19 8.18
CA THR A 72 14.39 -3.30 7.06
C THR A 72 15.05 -3.79 5.78
N PHE A 73 14.30 -3.79 4.67
CA PHE A 73 14.76 -4.26 3.36
C PHE A 73 14.69 -3.14 2.33
N ARG A 74 15.76 -2.95 1.56
CA ARG A 74 15.82 -1.98 0.46
C ARG A 74 15.75 -2.72 -0.86
N ILE A 75 14.75 -2.39 -1.67
CA ILE A 75 14.41 -3.10 -2.90
C ILE A 75 14.47 -2.11 -4.06
N GLN A 76 15.38 -2.36 -5.00
CA GLN A 76 15.50 -1.54 -6.20
C GLN A 76 14.55 -2.06 -7.28
N VAL A 77 13.74 -1.15 -7.83
CA VAL A 77 12.68 -1.46 -8.81
C VAL A 77 12.52 -0.31 -9.79
N SER A 78 11.96 -0.62 -10.96
CA SER A 78 11.70 0.37 -12.01
C SER A 78 10.43 1.16 -11.70
N ALA A 79 10.58 2.48 -11.53
CA ALA A 79 9.45 3.40 -11.37
C ALA A 79 8.45 3.26 -12.54
N LYS A 80 8.94 3.05 -13.77
CA LYS A 80 8.09 2.88 -14.96
C LYS A 80 7.16 1.68 -14.84
N HIS A 81 7.64 0.54 -14.38
CA HIS A 81 6.80 -0.66 -14.20
C HIS A 81 5.78 -0.46 -13.08
N LEU A 82 6.20 0.12 -11.95
CA LEU A 82 5.30 0.41 -10.83
C LEU A 82 4.16 1.34 -11.25
N MET A 83 4.47 2.48 -11.89
CA MET A 83 3.46 3.46 -12.34
C MET A 83 2.51 2.89 -13.40
N HIS A 84 2.99 1.94 -14.22
CA HIS A 84 2.16 1.32 -15.25
C HIS A 84 1.19 0.30 -14.67
N ALA A 85 1.65 -0.53 -13.75
CA ALA A 85 0.85 -1.64 -13.22
C ALA A 85 -0.07 -1.26 -12.06
N SER A 86 0.27 -0.21 -11.30
CA SER A 86 -0.40 0.16 -10.05
C SER A 86 -0.82 1.63 -10.04
N ARG A 87 -2.10 1.86 -9.75
CA ARG A 87 -2.64 3.22 -9.56
C ARG A 87 -2.00 3.90 -8.35
N VAL A 88 -1.81 3.18 -7.24
CA VAL A 88 -1.23 3.73 -6.01
C VAL A 88 0.21 4.18 -6.25
N PHE A 89 1.05 3.31 -6.81
CA PHE A 89 2.43 3.70 -7.13
C PHE A 89 2.50 4.82 -8.17
N LYS A 90 1.56 4.87 -9.12
CA LYS A 90 1.47 6.00 -10.06
C LYS A 90 1.28 7.31 -9.31
N VAL A 91 0.26 7.39 -8.44
CA VAL A 91 -0.01 8.60 -7.65
C VAL A 91 1.18 8.95 -6.77
N SER A 92 1.78 7.98 -6.07
CA SER A 92 2.94 8.19 -5.18
C SER A 92 4.25 8.53 -5.90
N LEU A 93 4.34 8.40 -7.22
CA LEU A 93 5.53 8.75 -8.01
C LEU A 93 5.33 9.98 -8.89
N THR A 94 4.08 10.29 -9.28
CA THR A 94 3.75 11.44 -10.13
C THR A 94 3.09 12.59 -9.38
N GLY A 95 2.56 12.37 -8.17
CA GLY A 95 1.95 13.43 -7.37
C GLY A 95 2.99 14.49 -7.04
N GLY A 96 2.64 15.78 -7.13
CA GLY A 96 3.55 16.92 -6.91
C GLY A 96 4.14 17.05 -5.49
N GLY A 97 4.13 15.97 -4.71
CA GLY A 97 4.81 15.85 -3.43
C GLY A 97 6.34 15.74 -3.57
N LYS A 98 7.00 15.59 -2.43
CA LYS A 98 8.47 15.57 -2.32
C LYS A 98 9.09 14.48 -3.18
N GLU A 99 8.45 13.31 -3.25
CA GLU A 99 8.80 12.20 -4.15
C GLU A 99 9.01 12.60 -5.62
N ASN A 100 8.06 13.28 -6.27
CA ASN A 100 8.16 13.61 -7.69
C ASN A 100 9.27 14.63 -7.96
N ILE A 101 9.41 15.63 -7.08
CA ILE A 101 10.50 16.62 -7.17
C ILE A 101 11.86 15.92 -7.08
N THR A 102 12.02 14.99 -6.14
CA THR A 102 13.24 14.18 -6.02
C THR A 102 13.45 13.26 -7.22
N PHE A 103 12.39 12.67 -7.78
CA PHE A 103 12.49 11.86 -9.00
C PHE A 103 13.05 12.66 -10.17
N CYS A 104 12.52 13.85 -10.41
CA CYS A 104 12.95 14.72 -11.51
C CYS A 104 14.39 15.22 -11.32
N GLN A 105 14.83 15.43 -10.08
CA GLN A 105 16.16 15.99 -9.79
C GLN A 105 17.27 14.92 -9.67
N GLN A 106 16.97 13.76 -9.10
CA GLN A 106 17.96 12.73 -8.75
C GLN A 106 17.80 11.44 -9.57
N GLY A 107 16.75 11.31 -10.38
CA GLY A 107 16.46 10.11 -11.18
C GLY A 107 16.02 8.89 -10.37
N SER A 108 15.90 9.02 -9.04
CA SER A 108 15.48 7.95 -8.14
C SER A 108 14.65 8.52 -6.99
N VAL A 109 13.66 7.77 -6.53
CA VAL A 109 12.82 8.09 -5.36
C VAL A 109 12.89 6.96 -4.37
N GLU A 110 12.92 7.30 -3.09
CA GLU A 110 12.72 6.36 -2.00
C GLU A 110 11.26 6.40 -1.52
N MET A 111 10.59 5.25 -1.52
CA MET A 111 9.25 5.07 -0.95
C MET A 111 9.35 4.11 0.24
N THR A 112 8.74 4.44 1.37
CA THR A 112 8.70 3.55 2.53
C THR A 112 7.33 2.88 2.62
N THR A 113 7.32 1.58 2.91
CA THR A 113 6.12 0.81 3.21
C THR A 113 6.41 -0.14 4.37
N GLU A 114 5.36 -0.55 5.08
CA GLU A 114 5.48 -1.47 6.21
C GLU A 114 4.30 -2.43 6.26
N GLY A 115 4.38 -3.43 7.13
CA GLY A 115 3.26 -4.34 7.38
C GLY A 115 3.06 -5.40 6.29
N TRP A 116 4.05 -5.63 5.42
CA TRP A 116 4.00 -6.68 4.41
C TRP A 116 4.98 -7.80 4.68
N ASN A 117 4.57 -9.03 4.39
CA ASN A 117 5.53 -10.13 4.31
C ASN A 117 6.50 -9.89 3.14
N LEU A 118 7.81 -10.00 3.40
CA LEU A 118 8.86 -9.73 2.40
C LEU A 118 8.66 -10.53 1.12
N GLU A 119 8.50 -11.84 1.25
CA GLU A 119 8.43 -12.75 0.11
C GLU A 119 7.16 -12.48 -0.70
N ALA A 120 6.04 -12.18 -0.04
CA ALA A 120 4.78 -11.85 -0.71
C ALA A 120 4.93 -10.54 -1.50
N PHE A 121 5.59 -9.56 -0.90
CA PHE A 121 5.86 -8.28 -1.56
C PHE A 121 6.79 -8.45 -2.76
N LEU A 122 7.83 -9.27 -2.65
CA LEU A 122 8.73 -9.59 -3.77
C LEU A 122 8.01 -10.30 -4.91
N ILE A 123 7.08 -11.21 -4.61
CA ILE A 123 6.22 -11.86 -5.62
C ILE A 123 5.41 -10.80 -6.37
N LEU A 124 4.74 -9.89 -5.66
CA LEU A 124 3.99 -8.81 -6.30
C LEU A 124 4.89 -7.96 -7.22
N LEU A 125 6.08 -7.58 -6.75
CA LEU A 125 7.00 -6.77 -7.53
C LEU A 125 7.48 -7.50 -8.78
N LYS A 126 7.79 -8.80 -8.70
CA LYS A 126 8.13 -9.63 -9.86
C LYS A 126 6.98 -9.68 -10.87
N ILE A 127 5.74 -9.81 -10.41
CA ILE A 127 4.55 -9.79 -11.28
C ILE A 127 4.46 -8.44 -12.00
N ILE A 128 4.62 -7.33 -11.29
CA ILE A 128 4.60 -5.97 -11.87
C ILE A 128 5.71 -5.80 -12.92
N HIS A 129 6.86 -6.46 -12.74
CA HIS A 129 7.99 -6.41 -13.68
C HIS A 129 7.88 -7.43 -14.82
N GLY A 130 6.79 -8.20 -14.91
CA GLY A 130 6.62 -9.22 -15.95
C GLY A 130 7.55 -10.43 -15.78
N GLN A 131 8.14 -10.63 -14.60
CA GLN A 131 9.07 -11.71 -14.29
C GLN A 131 8.32 -12.97 -13.82
N ALA A 132 7.28 -13.38 -14.57
CA ALA A 132 6.43 -14.50 -14.19
C ALA A 132 7.20 -15.84 -14.10
N HIS A 133 8.30 -15.98 -14.86
CA HIS A 133 9.16 -17.16 -14.83
C HIS A 133 9.96 -17.31 -13.53
N ASP A 134 10.20 -16.21 -12.80
CA ASP A 134 10.92 -16.20 -11.52
C ASP A 134 10.00 -16.38 -10.30
N LEU A 135 8.71 -16.67 -10.56
CA LEU A 135 7.72 -16.90 -9.51
C LEU A 135 7.76 -18.35 -9.02
N PRO A 136 7.48 -18.58 -7.73
CA PRO A 136 7.33 -19.93 -7.22
C PRO A 136 6.18 -20.63 -7.94
N GLN A 137 6.41 -21.87 -8.40
CA GLN A 137 5.38 -22.67 -9.08
C GLN A 137 4.26 -23.12 -8.13
N LYS A 138 4.56 -23.21 -6.84
CA LYS A 138 3.62 -23.64 -5.79
C LYS A 138 3.73 -22.67 -4.63
N LEU A 139 2.60 -22.31 -4.05
CA LEU A 139 2.51 -21.56 -2.80
C LEU A 139 1.74 -22.37 -1.76
N SER A 140 2.02 -22.14 -0.48
CA SER A 140 1.12 -22.55 0.59
C SER A 140 -0.14 -21.68 0.55
N LEU A 141 -1.25 -22.17 1.12
CA LEU A 141 -2.49 -21.39 1.22
C LEU A 141 -2.27 -20.08 1.99
N GLU A 142 -1.49 -20.13 3.08
CA GLU A 142 -1.12 -18.95 3.85
C GLU A 142 -0.37 -17.92 3.01
N MET A 143 0.61 -18.37 2.21
CA MET A 143 1.41 -17.48 1.39
C MET A 143 0.62 -16.88 0.24
N LEU A 144 -0.27 -17.69 -0.37
CA LEU A 144 -1.23 -17.20 -1.36
C LEU A 144 -2.09 -16.09 -0.76
N GLY A 145 -2.62 -16.28 0.45
CA GLY A 145 -3.38 -15.25 1.16
C GLY A 145 -2.60 -13.94 1.36
N LYS A 146 -1.33 -14.03 1.79
CA LYS A 146 -0.48 -12.83 1.93
C LYS A 146 -0.27 -12.11 0.60
N VAL A 147 -0.09 -12.88 -0.49
CA VAL A 147 0.08 -12.32 -1.84
C VAL A 147 -1.21 -11.69 -2.36
N THR A 148 -2.40 -12.21 -2.04
CA THR A 148 -3.66 -11.72 -2.60
C THR A 148 -4.18 -10.43 -1.96
N VAL A 149 -3.71 -10.03 -0.78
CA VAL A 149 -4.08 -8.75 -0.14
C VAL A 149 -3.34 -7.56 -0.78
N LEU A 150 -2.11 -7.76 -1.21
CA LEU A 150 -1.26 -6.72 -1.78
C LEU A 150 -1.86 -5.99 -3.01
N PRO A 151 -2.43 -6.69 -4.01
CA PRO A 151 -2.94 -6.08 -5.23
C PRO A 151 -4.18 -5.23 -4.99
N ASP A 152 -4.95 -5.53 -3.94
CA ASP A 152 -6.08 -4.72 -3.53
C ASP A 152 -5.62 -3.39 -2.96
N PHE A 153 -4.57 -3.42 -2.12
CA PHE A 153 -3.96 -2.21 -1.60
C PHE A 153 -3.32 -1.36 -2.70
N TYR A 154 -2.53 -1.97 -3.60
CA TYR A 154 -1.80 -1.25 -4.65
C TYR A 154 -2.63 -1.01 -5.93
N GLY A 155 -3.85 -1.53 -6.03
CA GLY A 155 -4.73 -1.37 -7.18
C GLY A 155 -4.18 -2.03 -8.46
N CYS A 156 -3.70 -3.27 -8.36
CA CYS A 156 -3.11 -4.05 -9.46
C CYS A 156 -3.57 -5.53 -9.47
N GLN A 157 -4.86 -5.77 -9.20
CA GLN A 157 -5.45 -7.11 -9.00
C GLN A 157 -5.36 -8.03 -10.21
N ARG A 158 -5.58 -7.50 -11.41
CA ARG A 158 -5.74 -8.31 -12.64
C ARG A 158 -4.58 -9.27 -12.90
N PRO A 159 -3.31 -8.83 -12.97
CA PRO A 159 -2.19 -9.73 -13.25
C PRO A 159 -2.00 -10.78 -12.14
N VAL A 160 -2.23 -10.41 -10.87
CA VAL A 160 -2.07 -11.34 -9.75
C VAL A 160 -3.17 -12.41 -9.75
N ARG A 161 -4.42 -12.03 -10.02
CA ARG A 161 -5.54 -12.97 -10.12
C ARG A 161 -5.29 -14.03 -11.18
N VAL A 162 -4.89 -13.64 -12.39
CA VAL A 162 -4.64 -14.59 -13.48
C VAL A 162 -3.57 -15.61 -13.11
N LEU A 163 -2.47 -15.16 -12.50
CA LEU A 163 -1.38 -16.05 -12.07
C LEU A 163 -1.79 -16.93 -10.90
N ALA A 164 -2.55 -16.40 -9.94
CA ALA A 164 -3.07 -17.17 -8.83
C ALA A 164 -4.01 -18.29 -9.31
N ASP A 165 -4.96 -17.99 -10.19
CA ASP A 165 -5.91 -18.95 -10.74
C ASP A 165 -5.22 -20.04 -11.57
N MET A 166 -4.22 -19.68 -12.38
CA MET A 166 -3.55 -20.63 -13.28
C MET A 166 -2.49 -21.49 -12.59
N MET A 167 -1.77 -20.97 -11.60
CA MET A 167 -0.60 -21.66 -11.01
C MET A 167 -0.89 -22.17 -9.60
N TRP A 168 -1.33 -21.29 -8.71
CA TRP A 168 -1.31 -21.57 -7.27
C TRP A 168 -2.61 -22.22 -6.77
N ILE A 169 -3.77 -21.71 -7.19
CA ILE A 169 -5.06 -22.24 -6.77
C ILE A 169 -5.23 -23.67 -7.29
N ARG A 170 -4.89 -23.94 -8.55
CA ARG A 170 -4.86 -25.30 -9.12
C ARG A 170 -3.94 -26.22 -8.33
N SER A 171 -2.70 -25.79 -8.07
CA SER A 171 -1.78 -26.61 -7.28
C SER A 171 -2.28 -26.89 -5.85
N ILE A 172 -3.07 -26.01 -5.25
CA ILE A 172 -3.65 -26.22 -3.93
C ILE A 172 -4.82 -27.20 -4.02
N MET A 173 -5.71 -27.03 -5.00
CA MET A 173 -6.86 -27.94 -5.22
C MET A 173 -6.38 -29.37 -5.50
N ASP A 174 -5.39 -29.54 -6.38
CA ASP A 174 -4.82 -30.85 -6.72
C ASP A 174 -4.22 -31.55 -5.48
N LYS A 175 -3.56 -30.79 -4.59
CA LYS A 175 -2.97 -31.35 -3.36
C LYS A 175 -3.99 -31.73 -2.31
N ALA A 176 -5.11 -31.00 -2.26
CA ALA A 176 -6.15 -31.21 -1.27
C ALA A 176 -7.20 -32.24 -1.73
N ASP A 177 -7.00 -32.86 -2.91
CA ASP A 177 -7.94 -33.77 -3.58
C ASP A 177 -9.35 -33.17 -3.65
N ILE A 178 -9.43 -31.84 -3.80
CA ILE A 178 -10.70 -31.13 -3.85
C ILE A 178 -11.26 -31.32 -5.27
N PRO A 179 -12.44 -31.93 -5.42
CA PRO A 179 -13.06 -32.10 -6.71
C PRO A 179 -13.30 -30.73 -7.37
N ASN A 180 -12.96 -30.61 -8.65
CA ASN A 180 -13.25 -29.41 -9.45
C ASN A 180 -14.75 -29.30 -9.83
N GLU A 181 -15.54 -30.33 -9.51
CA GLU A 181 -16.98 -30.38 -9.67
C GLU A 181 -17.65 -30.62 -8.32
N TYR A 182 -18.52 -29.69 -7.91
CA TYR A 182 -19.32 -29.82 -6.70
C TYR A 182 -20.58 -30.63 -7.02
N THR A 183 -20.56 -31.93 -6.76
CA THR A 183 -21.78 -32.75 -6.72
C THR A 183 -22.43 -32.65 -5.35
N ARG A 184 -23.75 -32.85 -5.27
CA ARG A 184 -24.53 -32.67 -4.03
C ARG A 184 -24.22 -33.73 -2.94
N ASP A 185 -23.30 -34.65 -3.21
CA ASP A 185 -23.01 -35.83 -2.41
C ASP A 185 -21.73 -35.75 -1.57
N ILE A 186 -21.15 -34.55 -1.41
CA ILE A 186 -20.02 -34.35 -0.51
C ILE A 186 -20.53 -34.54 0.94
N LYS A 187 -20.28 -35.71 1.51
CA LYS A 187 -20.45 -35.94 2.95
C LYS A 187 -19.21 -35.41 3.65
N LEU A 188 -19.37 -34.29 4.35
CA LEU A 188 -18.40 -33.73 5.30
C LEU A 188 -18.18 -34.68 6.49
#